data_AF-A0A355C478-F1
#
_entry.id   AF-A0A355C478-F1
#
_cell.length_a   1.000
_cell.length_b   1.000
_cell.length_c   1.000
_cell.angle_alpha   90.00
_cell.angle_beta   90.00
_cell.angle_gamma   90.00
#
_symmetry.space_group_name_H-M   'P 1'
#
loop_
_entity.id
_entity.type
_entity.pdbx_description
1 polymer ?
#
loop_
_entity_poly.entity_id
_entity_poly.type
_entity_poly.pdbx_seq_one_letter_code
_entity_poly.pdbx_strand_id
1 'polypeptide(L)'
;IVKTAIRPEDTLETAFGRLEKFAQSASKTGRALVYADDEPGLSVVDLDRYRAPLLAAIAADAAALKSALGPDYGISLAGFEQPVRWRVVGPLELALYFPYSSAAAPR
;
A
#
# COMPACT_ATOMS: atom_id res chain seq x y z
N ILE A 1 5.18 -17.38 -8.10
CA ILE A 1 4.20 -16.28 -7.95
C ILE A 1 4.36 -15.35 -9.14
N VAL A 2 3.29 -15.15 -9.92
CA VAL A 2 3.27 -14.25 -11.07
C VAL A 2 2.55 -12.97 -10.64
N LYS A 3 3.04 -11.81 -11.07
CA LYS A 3 2.41 -10.52 -10.80
C LYS A 3 2.28 -9.74 -12.11
N THR A 4 1.16 -9.06 -12.28
CA THR A 4 1.01 -8.00 -13.27
C THR A 4 0.89 -6.68 -12.53
N ALA A 5 1.49 -5.62 -13.09
CA ALA A 5 1.20 -4.28 -12.62
C ALA A 5 -0.28 -3.94 -12.86
N ILE A 6 -0.88 -3.22 -11.92
CA ILE A 6 -2.16 -2.53 -12.10
C ILE A 6 -1.86 -1.19 -12.78
N ARG A 7 -2.66 -0.87 -13.79
CA ARG A 7 -2.60 0.34 -14.62
C ARG A 7 -3.81 1.22 -14.34
N PRO A 8 -3.74 2.53 -14.58
CA PRO A 8 -4.84 3.46 -14.31
C PRO A 8 -6.17 3.08 -15.02
N GLU A 9 -6.08 2.49 -16.21
CA GLU A 9 -7.22 2.07 -17.02
C GLU A 9 -7.76 0.67 -16.68
N ASP A 10 -7.15 -0.03 -15.74
CA ASP A 10 -7.55 -1.40 -15.43
C ASP A 10 -8.87 -1.45 -14.67
N THR A 11 -9.70 -2.40 -15.08
CA THR A 11 -10.73 -3.02 -14.24
C THR A 11 -10.20 -4.33 -13.64
N LEU A 12 -10.85 -4.84 -12.60
CA LEU A 12 -10.50 -6.14 -12.00
C LEU A 12 -10.46 -7.26 -13.05
N GLU A 13 -11.45 -7.28 -13.94
CA GLU A 13 -11.52 -8.23 -15.07
C GLU A 13 -10.30 -8.10 -16.00
N THR A 14 -9.93 -6.89 -16.40
CA THR A 14 -8.78 -6.71 -17.32
C THR A 14 -7.45 -7.09 -16.68
N ALA A 15 -7.28 -6.83 -15.37
CA ALA A 15 -6.08 -7.20 -14.62
C ALA A 15 -5.97 -8.72 -14.46
N PHE A 16 -7.08 -9.38 -14.09
CA PHE A 16 -7.11 -10.83 -13.90
C PHE A 16 -6.98 -11.57 -15.23
N GLY A 17 -7.64 -11.09 -16.28
CA GLY A 17 -7.53 -11.65 -17.62
C GLY A 17 -6.10 -11.64 -18.17
N ARG A 18 -5.21 -10.75 -17.70
CA ARG A 18 -3.76 -10.84 -18.05
C ARG A 18 -3.07 -12.02 -17.39
N LEU A 19 -3.41 -12.34 -16.14
CA LEU A 19 -2.87 -13.51 -15.44
C LEU A 19 -3.37 -14.81 -16.07
N GLU A 20 -4.64 -14.86 -16.45
CA GLU A 20 -5.23 -16.01 -17.16
C GLU A 20 -4.58 -16.22 -18.52
N LYS A 21 -4.44 -15.16 -19.33
CA LYS A 21 -3.75 -15.23 -20.63
C LYS A 21 -2.30 -15.71 -20.47
N PHE A 22 -1.60 -15.24 -19.44
CA PHE A 22 -0.25 -15.72 -19.13
C PHE A 22 -0.25 -17.23 -18.82
N ALA A 23 -1.15 -17.69 -17.94
CA ALA A 23 -1.27 -19.10 -17.58
C ALA A 23 -1.61 -19.99 -18.79
N GLN A 24 -2.48 -19.52 -19.70
CA GLN A 24 -2.82 -20.22 -20.94
C GLN A 24 -1.65 -20.27 -21.94
N SER A 25 -0.82 -19.22 -21.98
CA SER A 25 0.35 -19.16 -22.87
C SER A 25 1.55 -19.99 -22.40
N ALA A 26 1.55 -20.44 -21.15
CA ALA A 26 2.66 -21.20 -20.59
C ALA A 26 2.79 -22.58 -21.27
N SER A 27 3.98 -22.89 -21.80
CA SER A 27 4.26 -24.19 -22.41
C SER A 27 4.20 -25.29 -21.34
N LYS A 28 3.25 -26.22 -21.50
CA LYS A 28 3.04 -27.35 -20.59
C LYS A 28 3.97 -28.54 -20.91
N THR A 29 5.15 -28.29 -21.45
CA THR A 29 6.10 -29.35 -21.82
C THR A 29 6.91 -29.81 -20.62
N GLY A 30 7.14 -31.13 -20.50
CA GLY A 30 7.89 -31.73 -19.40
C GLY A 30 7.07 -31.86 -18.11
N ARG A 31 7.69 -31.56 -16.96
CA ARG A 31 7.09 -31.67 -15.61
C ARG A 31 6.52 -30.34 -15.09
N ALA A 32 6.18 -29.41 -15.98
CA ALA A 32 5.63 -28.13 -15.60
C ALA A 32 4.17 -28.28 -15.13
N LEU A 33 3.89 -27.82 -13.91
CA LEU A 33 2.55 -27.72 -13.36
C LEU A 33 2.21 -26.24 -13.18
N VAL A 34 1.08 -25.82 -13.73
CA VAL A 34 0.52 -24.49 -13.53
C VAL A 34 -0.74 -24.66 -12.69
N TYR A 35 -0.68 -24.18 -11.45
CA TYR A 35 -1.83 -24.05 -10.59
C TYR A 35 -2.29 -22.60 -10.64
N ALA A 36 -3.53 -22.38 -11.07
CA ALA A 36 -4.23 -21.18 -10.69
C ALA A 36 -4.72 -21.43 -9.27
N ASP A 37 -4.13 -20.74 -8.29
CA ASP A 37 -4.77 -20.58 -6.99
C ASP A 37 -6.10 -19.83 -7.18
N ASP A 38 -6.89 -19.68 -6.10
CA ASP A 38 -8.11 -18.90 -6.03
C ASP A 38 -7.97 -17.46 -6.59
N GLU A 39 -9.02 -16.65 -6.40
CA GLU A 39 -9.12 -15.27 -6.86
C GLU A 39 -7.83 -14.43 -6.59
N PRO A 40 -7.20 -13.85 -7.63
CA PRO A 40 -5.92 -13.15 -7.50
C PRO A 40 -5.95 -12.02 -6.45
N GLY A 41 -4.97 -11.99 -5.56
CA GLY A 41 -4.81 -10.94 -4.57
C GLY A 41 -4.04 -9.71 -5.08
N LEU A 42 -4.25 -8.57 -4.41
CA LEU A 42 -3.44 -7.36 -4.60
C LEU A 42 -2.17 -7.40 -3.75
N SER A 43 -1.09 -6.79 -4.26
CA SER A 43 0.14 -6.60 -3.49
C SER A 43 0.87 -5.32 -3.90
N VAL A 44 1.61 -4.73 -2.97
CA VAL A 44 2.55 -3.64 -3.26
C VAL A 44 3.94 -4.23 -3.46
N VAL A 45 4.64 -3.78 -4.51
CA VAL A 45 6.06 -4.10 -4.72
C VAL A 45 6.88 -2.95 -4.15
N ASP A 46 7.94 -3.29 -3.41
CA ASP A 46 8.86 -2.33 -2.79
C ASP A 46 8.10 -1.31 -1.91
N LEU A 47 7.57 -1.77 -0.77
CA LEU A 47 6.76 -0.94 0.11
C LEU A 47 7.58 0.18 0.79
N ASP A 48 8.87 -0.06 1.01
CA ASP A 48 9.77 0.86 1.71
C ASP A 48 9.99 2.17 0.96
N ARG A 49 9.88 2.18 -0.38
CA ARG A 49 9.94 3.41 -1.18
C ARG A 49 8.89 4.45 -0.78
N TYR A 50 7.77 4.01 -0.20
CA TYR A 50 6.67 4.89 0.20
C TYR A 50 6.86 5.46 1.61
N ARG A 51 7.86 4.99 2.37
CA ARG A 51 8.13 5.46 3.74
C ARG A 51 8.35 6.97 3.81
N ALA A 52 9.26 7.51 3.00
CA ALA A 52 9.58 8.93 3.05
C ALA A 52 8.39 9.83 2.66
N PRO A 53 7.65 9.56 1.57
CA PRO A 53 6.42 10.28 1.25
C PRO A 53 5.37 10.26 2.37
N LEU A 54 5.14 9.10 3.00
CA LEU A 54 4.18 9.00 4.10
C LEU A 54 4.62 9.81 5.33
N LEU A 55 5.90 9.77 5.70
CA LEU A 55 6.43 10.57 6.81
C LEU A 55 6.30 12.07 6.54
N ALA A 56 6.53 12.51 5.30
CA ALA A 56 6.35 13.90 4.90
C ALA A 56 4.88 14.33 5.05
N ALA A 57 3.93 13.49 4.63
CA ALA A 57 2.50 13.75 4.78
C ALA A 57 2.09 13.86 6.27
N ILE A 58 2.59 12.95 7.12
CA ILE A 58 2.29 12.96 8.56
C ILE A 58 2.92 14.18 9.26
N ALA A 59 4.13 14.57 8.87
CA ALA A 59 4.78 15.78 9.40
C ALA A 59 4.01 17.05 9.00
N ALA A 60 3.50 17.12 7.77
CA ALA A 60 2.67 18.23 7.31
C ALA A 60 1.35 18.31 8.10
N ASP A 61 0.69 17.17 8.34
CA ASP A 61 -0.52 17.10 9.17
C ASP A 61 -0.27 17.56 10.62
N ALA A 62 0.81 17.08 11.24
CA ALA A 62 1.19 17.51 12.58
C ALA A 62 1.52 19.01 12.67
N ALA A 63 2.16 19.58 11.63
CA ALA A 63 2.41 21.01 11.55
C ALA A 63 1.10 21.81 11.43
N ALA A 64 0.14 21.34 10.63
CA ALA A 64 -1.19 21.94 10.52
C ALA A 64 -1.94 21.89 11.86
N LEU A 65 -1.91 20.75 12.56
CA LEU A 65 -2.54 20.59 13.87
C LEU A 65 -1.93 21.52 14.92
N LYS A 66 -0.60 21.63 14.96
CA LYS A 66 0.10 22.58 15.84
C LYS A 66 -0.31 24.02 15.56
N SER A 67 -0.39 24.40 14.28
CA SER A 67 -0.82 25.75 13.88
C SER A 67 -2.26 26.05 14.32
N ALA A 68 -3.13 25.05 14.33
CA ALA A 68 -4.52 25.20 14.76
C ALA A 68 -4.65 25.32 16.29
N LEU A 69 -3.82 24.62 17.06
CA LEU A 69 -3.86 24.65 18.53
C LEU A 69 -3.15 25.86 19.14
N GLY A 70 -2.18 26.44 18.43
CA GLY A 70 -1.40 27.58 18.88
C GLY A 70 -0.02 27.23 19.46
N PRO A 71 0.80 28.24 19.78
CA PRO A 71 2.21 28.07 20.12
C PRO A 71 2.45 27.34 21.44
N ASP A 72 1.47 27.35 22.34
CA ASP A 72 1.56 26.73 23.67
C ASP A 72 1.42 25.22 23.64
N TYR A 73 1.10 24.62 22.48
CA TYR A 73 0.95 23.18 22.32
C TYR A 73 2.11 22.55 21.55
N GLY A 74 2.53 21.38 22.01
CA GLY A 74 3.41 20.46 21.29
C GLY A 74 2.62 19.26 20.75
N ILE A 75 3.05 18.75 19.58
CA ILE A 75 2.56 17.49 19.03
C ILE A 75 3.66 16.45 19.19
N SER A 76 3.35 15.34 19.86
CA SER A 76 4.20 14.17 19.95
C SER A 76 3.70 13.10 18.98
N LEU A 77 4.61 12.48 18.25
CA LEU A 77 4.33 11.42 17.29
C LEU A 77 5.17 10.19 17.64
N ALA A 78 4.56 9.01 17.64
CA ALA A 78 5.23 7.74 17.96
C ALA A 78 4.78 6.61 17.01
N GLY A 79 5.56 5.54 16.89
CA GLY A 79 5.24 4.37 16.06
C GLY A 79 5.92 4.34 14.69
N PHE A 80 6.81 5.29 14.37
CA PHE A 80 7.51 5.34 13.08
C PHE A 80 8.61 4.30 12.93
N GLU A 81 9.06 3.69 14.02
CA GLU A 81 9.93 2.51 14.00
C GLU A 81 9.26 1.30 13.33
N GLN A 82 7.93 1.29 13.26
CA GLN A 82 7.19 0.25 12.57
C GLN A 82 7.32 0.39 11.04
N PRO A 83 7.28 -0.73 10.30
CA PRO A 83 7.28 -0.69 8.85
C PRO A 83 5.97 -0.08 8.32
N VAL A 84 6.04 0.44 7.09
CA VAL A 84 4.83 0.81 6.34
C VAL A 84 3.95 -0.43 6.21
N ARG A 85 2.63 -0.25 6.33
CA ARG A 85 1.65 -1.32 6.12
C ARG A 85 0.70 -0.92 5.00
N TRP A 86 -0.01 -1.91 4.49
CA TRP A 86 -1.04 -1.70 3.48
C TRP A 86 -2.27 -2.56 3.77
N ARG A 87 -3.41 -2.12 3.27
CA ARG A 87 -4.67 -2.87 3.29
C ARG A 87 -5.44 -2.65 2.00
N VAL A 88 -6.24 -3.64 1.60
CA VAL A 88 -7.20 -3.50 0.50
C VAL A 88 -8.34 -2.58 0.94
N VAL A 89 -8.66 -1.59 0.12
CA VAL A 89 -9.77 -0.65 0.37
C VAL A 89 -10.79 -0.61 -0.76
N GLY A 90 -10.48 -1.23 -1.90
CA GLY A 90 -11.38 -1.35 -3.04
C GLY A 90 -10.90 -2.44 -4.01
N PRO A 91 -11.61 -2.67 -5.13
CA PRO A 91 -11.34 -3.77 -6.06
C PRO A 91 -9.90 -3.81 -6.60
N LEU A 92 -9.33 -2.65 -6.89
CA LEU A 92 -7.93 -2.48 -7.34
C LEU A 92 -7.19 -1.40 -6.52
N GLU A 93 -7.70 -1.12 -5.32
CA GLU A 93 -7.22 0.00 -4.50
C GLU A 93 -6.62 -0.49 -3.19
N LEU A 94 -5.44 0.05 -2.88
CA LEU A 94 -4.72 -0.20 -1.64
C LEU A 94 -4.49 1.10 -0.89
N ALA A 95 -4.71 1.09 0.41
CA ALA A 95 -4.27 2.17 1.29
C ALA A 95 -2.95 1.79 1.95
N LEU A 96 -1.96 2.69 1.86
CA LEU A 96 -0.70 2.60 2.59
C LEU A 96 -0.78 3.45 3.86
N TYR A 97 -0.23 2.97 4.97
CA TYR A 97 -0.28 3.68 6.24
C TYR A 97 0.90 3.36 7.17
N PHE A 98 1.16 4.29 8.09
CA PHE A 98 1.93 4.03 9.30
C PHE A 98 0.98 3.74 10.46
N PRO A 99 1.22 2.69 11.26
CA PRO A 99 0.55 2.52 12.55
C PRO A 99 1.18 3.47 13.58
N TYR A 100 0.85 4.76 13.50
CA TYR A 100 1.37 5.79 14.39
C TYR A 100 0.30 6.29 15.36
N SER A 101 0.74 6.89 16.46
CA SER A 101 -0.10 7.65 17.37
C SER A 101 0.35 9.10 17.44
N SER A 102 -0.60 10.00 17.70
CA SER A 102 -0.35 11.42 17.91
C SER A 102 -1.00 11.88 19.22
N ALA A 103 -0.32 12.78 19.93
CA ALA A 103 -0.84 13.41 21.13
C ALA A 103 -0.48 14.90 21.13
N ALA A 104 -1.47 15.74 21.45
CA ALA A 104 -1.26 17.16 21.69
C ALA A 104 -1.23 17.42 23.20
N ALA A 105 -0.23 18.17 23.66
CA ALA A 105 -0.12 18.58 25.05
C ALA A 105 0.39 20.01 25.14
N PRO A 106 -0.03 20.79 26.17
CA PRO A 106 0.63 22.04 26.50
C PRO A 106 2.13 21.83 26.76
N ARG A 107 2.94 22.82 26.41
CA ARG A 107 4.37 22.84 26.68
C ARG A 107 4.70 23.23 28.11
#